data_AF-A0A5E4XMD0-F1
#
_entry.id   AF-A0A5E4XMD0-F1
#
_cell.length_a   1.000
_cell.length_b   1.000
_cell.length_c   1.000
_cell.angle_alpha   90.00
_cell.angle_beta   90.00
_cell.angle_gamma   90.00
#
_symmetry.space_group_name_H-M   'P 1'
#
loop_
_entity.id
_entity.type
_entity.pdbx_description
1 polymer ?
#
loop_
_entity_poly.entity_id
_entity_poly.type
_entity_poly.pdbx_seq_one_letter_code
_entity_poly.pdbx_strand_id
1 'polypeptide(L)'
;MRLLRLASELFYIATSVLAALPMFMYSVWGGRFLHSGTALMAMVASVAWVAGGLLLLSKWRRSRDSDLRKLIASIAPSFRPQVELADYLNTRYVGIDTVTGKAVVIDREKNVAKYEPTTYIQSAEVSDAGDAVHSTFTFSFRDFANPSMKIRVNRLHAEDTSVRIRYALEHAA
;
A
#
# COMPACT_ATOMS: atom_id res chain seq x y z
N MET A 1 8.21 -13.84 6.96
CA MET A 1 7.53 -12.78 7.77
C MET A 1 6.30 -12.15 7.10
N ARG A 2 6.13 -12.18 5.76
CA ARG A 2 4.98 -11.59 5.04
C ARG A 2 3.64 -12.25 5.38
N LEU A 3 3.60 -13.59 5.45
CA LEU A 3 2.41 -14.38 5.80
C LEU A 3 1.92 -14.11 7.22
N LEU A 4 2.82 -14.04 8.20
CA LEU A 4 2.49 -13.76 9.60
C LEU A 4 1.81 -12.40 9.79
N ARG A 5 2.14 -11.43 8.93
CA ARG A 5 1.65 -10.05 9.02
C ARG A 5 0.31 -9.86 8.30
N LEU A 6 0.16 -10.46 7.12
CA LEU A 6 -1.16 -10.61 6.48
C LEU A 6 -2.13 -11.40 7.36
N ALA A 7 -1.64 -12.46 8.03
CA ALA A 7 -2.42 -13.19 9.02
C ALA A 7 -2.81 -12.30 10.20
N SER A 8 -1.94 -11.39 10.67
CA SER A 8 -2.31 -10.44 11.74
C SER A 8 -3.36 -9.41 11.33
N GLU A 9 -3.34 -8.91 10.09
CA GLU A 9 -4.38 -8.02 9.56
C GLU A 9 -5.71 -8.75 9.40
N LEU A 10 -5.69 -9.95 8.81
CA LEU A 10 -6.88 -10.79 8.65
C LEU A 10 -7.45 -11.20 10.01
N PHE A 11 -6.60 -11.56 10.96
CA PHE A 11 -7.00 -11.93 12.32
C PHE A 11 -7.60 -10.73 13.05
N TYR A 12 -7.04 -9.53 12.89
CA TYR A 12 -7.59 -8.31 13.47
C TYR A 12 -8.96 -7.94 12.88
N ILE A 13 -9.12 -8.02 11.56
CA ILE A 13 -10.39 -7.76 10.88
C ILE A 13 -11.43 -8.81 11.29
N ALA A 14 -11.05 -10.10 11.30
CA ALA A 14 -11.92 -11.19 11.70
C ALA A 14 -12.37 -11.05 13.16
N THR A 15 -11.45 -10.76 14.10
CA THR A 15 -11.81 -10.57 15.51
C THR A 15 -12.67 -9.32 15.74
N SER A 16 -12.41 -8.23 15.00
CA SER A 16 -13.23 -7.03 15.07
C SER A 16 -14.66 -7.26 14.56
N VAL A 17 -14.82 -7.99 13.44
CA VAL A 17 -16.12 -8.26 12.82
C VAL A 17 -16.89 -9.38 13.54
N LEU A 18 -16.22 -10.43 14.00
CA LEU A 18 -16.87 -11.62 14.57
C LEU A 18 -17.06 -11.55 16.09
N ALA A 19 -16.29 -10.73 16.80
CA ALA A 19 -16.38 -10.65 18.27
C ALA A 19 -16.77 -9.25 18.75
N ALA A 20 -16.02 -8.21 18.36
CA ALA A 20 -16.23 -6.86 18.88
C ALA A 20 -17.56 -6.24 18.41
N LEU A 21 -17.90 -6.37 17.13
CA LEU A 21 -19.16 -5.87 16.57
C LEU A 21 -20.40 -6.54 17.20
N PRO A 22 -20.48 -7.88 17.30
CA PRO A 22 -21.60 -8.55 17.95
C PRO A 22 -21.71 -8.25 19.45
N MET A 23 -20.59 -8.17 20.19
CA MET A 23 -20.62 -7.77 21.60
C MET A 23 -21.10 -6.34 21.78
N PHE A 24 -20.65 -5.42 20.93
CA PHE A 24 -21.11 -4.04 20.93
C PHE A 24 -22.61 -3.95 20.64
N MET A 25 -23.08 -4.61 19.58
CA MET A 25 -24.52 -4.65 19.25
C MET A 25 -25.34 -5.26 20.39
N TYR A 26 -24.89 -6.35 21.00
CA TYR A 26 -25.57 -6.98 22.13
C TYR A 26 -25.65 -6.08 23.37
N SER A 27 -24.60 -5.31 23.64
CA SER A 27 -24.56 -4.38 24.78
C SER A 27 -25.43 -3.14 24.57
N VAL A 28 -25.50 -2.64 23.34
CA VAL A 28 -26.30 -1.46 22.97
C VAL A 28 -27.78 -1.81 22.78
N TRP A 29 -28.09 -3.03 22.33
CA TRP A 29 -29.46 -3.48 22.12
C TRP A 29 -30.27 -3.44 23.42
N GLY A 30 -31.30 -2.59 23.45
CA GLY A 30 -32.17 -2.42 24.60
C GLY A 30 -31.53 -1.71 25.80
N GLY A 31 -30.41 -1.00 25.63
CA GLY A 31 -29.81 -0.18 26.70
C GLY A 31 -29.19 -0.99 27.84
N ARG A 32 -28.88 -2.27 27.64
CA ARG A 32 -28.39 -3.18 28.70
C ARG A 32 -27.12 -2.72 29.41
N PHE A 33 -26.28 -1.94 28.75
CA PHE A 33 -25.11 -1.29 29.36
C PHE A 33 -25.45 -0.40 30.57
N LEU A 34 -26.68 0.12 30.66
CA LEU A 34 -27.16 0.92 31.79
C LEU A 34 -27.51 0.05 33.00
N HIS A 35 -27.66 -1.26 32.83
CA HIS A 35 -28.23 -2.16 33.84
C HIS A 35 -27.29 -3.31 34.21
N SER A 36 -26.20 -3.53 33.48
CA SER A 36 -25.15 -4.47 33.87
C SER A 36 -23.75 -3.92 33.62
N GLY A 37 -22.91 -3.95 34.67
CA GLY A 37 -21.51 -3.54 34.58
C GLY A 37 -20.70 -4.41 33.61
N THR A 38 -21.10 -5.66 33.41
CA THR A 38 -20.47 -6.57 32.44
C THR A 38 -20.72 -6.17 31.00
N ALA A 39 -21.94 -5.69 30.65
CA ALA A 39 -22.23 -5.18 29.31
C ALA A 39 -21.48 -3.88 29.04
N LEU A 40 -21.41 -2.97 30.02
CA LEU A 40 -20.63 -1.74 29.91
C LEU A 40 -19.13 -2.02 29.69
N MET A 41 -18.55 -2.97 30.43
CA MET A 41 -17.15 -3.39 30.22
C MET A 41 -16.93 -4.04 28.86
N ALA A 42 -17.87 -4.85 28.37
CA ALA A 42 -17.79 -5.45 27.04
C ALA A 42 -17.86 -4.40 25.91
N MET A 43 -18.69 -3.36 26.08
CA MET A 43 -18.77 -2.22 25.16
C MET A 43 -17.46 -1.44 25.13
N VAL A 44 -16.91 -1.07 26.29
CA VAL A 44 -15.64 -0.34 26.39
C VAL A 44 -14.49 -1.16 25.82
N ALA A 45 -14.41 -2.46 26.13
CA ALA A 45 -13.40 -3.35 25.57
C ALA A 45 -13.49 -3.47 24.04
N SER A 46 -14.71 -3.54 23.49
CA SER A 46 -14.94 -3.60 22.04
C SER A 46 -14.49 -2.31 21.35
N VAL A 47 -14.84 -1.15 21.92
CA VAL A 47 -14.41 0.16 21.40
C VAL A 47 -12.89 0.31 21.50
N ALA A 48 -12.30 -0.07 22.63
CA ALA A 48 -10.86 -0.02 22.84
C ALA A 48 -10.11 -0.94 21.86
N TRP A 49 -10.65 -2.12 21.56
CA TRP A 49 -10.08 -3.05 20.60
C TRP A 49 -10.07 -2.48 19.18
N VAL A 50 -11.22 -1.95 18.73
CA VAL A 50 -11.36 -1.38 17.38
C VAL A 50 -10.54 -0.11 17.22
N ALA A 51 -10.57 0.79 18.21
CA ALA A 51 -9.79 2.02 18.15
C ALA A 51 -8.29 1.73 18.26
N GLY A 52 -7.89 0.86 19.19
CA GLY A 52 -6.50 0.49 19.43
C GLY A 52 -5.86 -0.19 18.22
N GLY A 53 -6.55 -1.15 17.60
CA GLY A 53 -6.01 -1.83 16.44
C GLY A 53 -6.02 -0.97 15.17
N LEU A 54 -7.01 -0.08 14.99
CA LEU A 54 -6.97 0.89 13.90
C LEU A 54 -5.77 1.85 14.03
N LEU A 55 -5.47 2.30 15.25
CA LEU A 55 -4.30 3.13 15.53
C LEU A 55 -2.99 2.38 15.27
N LEU A 56 -2.90 1.11 15.67
CA LEU A 56 -1.72 0.28 15.41
C LEU A 56 -1.50 0.04 13.92
N LEU A 57 -2.57 -0.29 13.17
CA LEU A 57 -2.52 -0.43 11.72
C LEU A 57 -2.10 0.87 11.03
N SER A 58 -2.66 2.00 11.46
CA SER A 58 -2.30 3.33 10.94
C SER A 58 -0.83 3.67 11.20
N LYS A 59 -0.36 3.49 12.45
CA LYS A 59 1.05 3.68 12.81
C LYS A 59 1.96 2.79 11.98
N TRP A 60 1.59 1.53 11.81
CA TRP A 60 2.35 0.58 11.01
C TRP A 60 2.44 1.01 9.54
N ARG A 61 1.31 1.39 8.92
CA ARG A 61 1.27 1.89 7.55
C ARG A 61 2.13 3.14 7.38
N ARG A 62 2.08 4.05 8.35
CA ARG A 62 2.90 5.28 8.36
C ARG A 62 4.38 4.99 8.52
N SER A 63 4.74 4.01 9.36
CA SER A 63 6.13 3.56 9.49
C SER A 63 6.66 3.02 8.16
N ARG A 64 5.85 2.22 7.45
CA ARG A 64 6.25 1.67 6.15
C ARG A 64 6.45 2.74 5.08
N ASP A 65 5.56 3.73 5.04
CA ASP A 65 5.71 4.88 4.15
C ASP A 65 6.98 5.67 4.46
N SER A 66 7.25 5.94 5.74
CA SER A 66 8.49 6.58 6.20
C SER A 66 9.73 5.78 5.77
N ASP A 67 9.72 4.46 5.96
CA ASP A 67 10.87 3.63 5.58
C ASP A 67 11.09 3.60 4.07
N LEU A 68 10.01 3.62 3.27
CA LEU A 68 10.12 3.73 1.82
C LEU A 68 10.69 5.09 1.43
N ARG A 69 10.18 6.19 2.00
CA ARG A 69 10.68 7.55 1.74
C ARG A 69 12.15 7.73 2.17
N LYS A 70 12.55 7.15 3.30
CA LYS A 70 13.96 7.13 3.73
C LYS A 70 14.83 6.37 2.73
N LEU A 71 14.36 5.24 2.21
CA LEU A 71 15.07 4.48 1.18
C LEU A 71 15.20 5.30 -0.11
N ILE A 72 14.11 5.92 -0.58
CA ILE A 72 14.13 6.82 -1.74
C ILE A 72 15.13 7.96 -1.52
N ALA A 73 15.07 8.65 -0.39
CA ALA A 73 15.96 9.75 -0.06
C ALA A 73 17.43 9.32 0.06
N SER A 74 17.69 8.08 0.49
CA SER A 74 19.06 7.55 0.60
C SER A 74 19.70 7.28 -0.78
N ILE A 75 18.89 6.92 -1.77
CA ILE A 75 19.36 6.59 -3.13
C ILE A 75 19.34 7.85 -4.01
N ALA A 76 18.31 8.68 -3.86
CA ALA A 76 18.05 9.84 -4.69
C ALA A 76 17.54 11.02 -3.82
N PRO A 77 18.44 11.75 -3.13
CA PRO A 77 18.06 12.77 -2.15
C PRO A 77 17.37 14.00 -2.75
N SER A 78 17.64 14.33 -4.02
CA SER A 78 17.02 15.46 -4.73
C SER A 78 15.83 15.06 -5.59
N PHE A 79 15.40 13.80 -5.53
CA PHE A 79 14.39 13.23 -6.41
C PHE A 79 12.99 13.78 -6.09
N ARG A 80 12.30 14.29 -7.11
CA ARG A 80 10.94 14.81 -6.97
C ARG A 80 10.04 14.13 -8.01
N PRO A 81 9.42 13.00 -7.68
CA PRO A 81 8.58 12.30 -8.63
C PRO A 81 7.34 13.14 -8.97
N GLN A 82 7.08 13.39 -10.24
CA GLN A 82 5.79 13.95 -10.70
C GLN A 82 4.77 12.82 -10.86
N VAL A 83 5.25 11.60 -11.12
CA VAL A 83 4.42 10.40 -11.16
C VAL A 83 5.03 9.33 -10.28
N GLU A 84 4.24 8.81 -9.35
CA GLU A 84 4.65 7.73 -8.45
C GLU A 84 3.61 6.62 -8.40
N LEU A 85 4.12 5.39 -8.31
CA LEU A 85 3.32 4.18 -8.15
C LEU A 85 3.96 3.30 -7.09
N ALA A 86 3.19 2.97 -6.06
CA ALA A 86 3.59 2.02 -5.03
C ALA A 86 2.55 0.91 -4.90
N ASP A 87 3.01 -0.29 -4.55
CA ASP A 87 2.11 -1.37 -4.14
C ASP A 87 1.45 -1.03 -2.79
N TYR A 88 0.31 -1.65 -2.48
CA TYR A 88 -0.42 -1.44 -1.22
C TYR A 88 0.47 -1.63 0.02
N LEU A 89 1.42 -2.57 -0.08
CA LEU A 89 2.36 -2.87 0.98
C LEU A 89 3.62 -2.00 0.95
N ASN A 90 3.80 -1.04 0.05
CA ASN A 90 5.04 -0.24 -0.07
C ASN A 90 6.31 -1.14 -0.14
N THR A 91 6.22 -2.27 -0.82
CA THR A 91 7.35 -3.18 -1.10
C THR A 91 7.95 -2.95 -2.47
N ARG A 92 7.12 -2.52 -3.41
CA ARG A 92 7.49 -2.19 -4.78
C ARG A 92 7.10 -0.74 -5.04
N TYR A 93 8.00 0.00 -5.69
CA TYR A 93 7.82 1.41 -5.96
C TYR A 93 8.49 1.77 -7.29
N VAL A 94 7.80 2.60 -8.07
CA VAL A 94 8.35 3.28 -9.24
C VAL A 94 7.99 4.75 -9.11
N GLY A 95 8.99 5.62 -9.12
CA GLY A 95 8.81 7.05 -9.26
C GLY A 95 9.48 7.51 -10.55
N ILE A 96 8.87 8.45 -11.26
CA ILE A 96 9.45 9.10 -12.44
C ILE A 96 9.55 10.60 -12.14
N ASP A 97 10.78 11.12 -12.23
CA ASP A 97 11.09 12.54 -12.25
C ASP A 97 11.31 12.99 -13.72
N THR A 98 10.25 13.53 -14.33
CA THR A 98 10.21 14.06 -15.69
C THR A 98 11.05 15.33 -15.86
N VAL A 99 11.33 16.06 -14.78
CA VAL A 99 12.15 17.28 -14.84
C VAL A 99 13.63 16.92 -14.96
N THR A 100 14.08 15.91 -14.22
CA THR A 100 15.48 15.46 -14.26
C THR A 100 15.74 14.30 -15.23
N GLY A 101 14.69 13.73 -15.83
CA GLY A 101 14.80 12.54 -16.69
C GLY A 101 15.27 11.29 -15.95
N LYS A 102 14.90 11.16 -14.67
CA LYS A 102 15.36 10.07 -13.79
C LYS A 102 14.17 9.29 -13.24
N ALA A 103 14.39 8.00 -13.00
CA ALA A 103 13.42 7.13 -12.37
C ALA A 103 14.05 6.42 -11.17
N VAL A 104 13.26 6.29 -10.10
CA VAL A 104 13.58 5.46 -8.94
C VAL A 104 12.76 4.19 -9.02
N VAL A 105 13.43 3.04 -9.03
CA VAL A 105 12.80 1.72 -9.06
C VAL A 105 13.23 0.94 -7.83
N ILE A 106 12.27 0.54 -7.02
CA ILE A 106 12.51 -0.23 -5.80
C ILE A 106 11.66 -1.50 -5.85
N ASP A 107 12.31 -2.65 -5.72
CA ASP A 107 11.69 -3.93 -5.44
C ASP A 107 12.37 -4.55 -4.21
N ARG A 108 11.74 -4.38 -3.04
CA ARG A 108 12.27 -4.95 -1.79
C ARG A 108 12.31 -6.48 -1.79
N GLU A 109 11.51 -7.14 -2.62
CA GLU A 109 11.49 -8.61 -2.65
C GLU A 109 12.70 -9.15 -3.39
N LYS A 110 13.11 -8.46 -4.46
CA LYS A 110 14.32 -8.79 -5.23
C LYS A 110 15.56 -8.06 -4.72
N ASN A 111 15.45 -7.31 -3.62
CA ASN A 111 16.50 -6.44 -3.09
C ASN A 111 17.06 -5.46 -4.13
N VAL A 112 16.19 -4.95 -5.01
CA VAL A 112 16.53 -3.97 -6.04
C VAL A 112 16.15 -2.58 -5.52
N ALA A 113 17.09 -1.65 -5.58
CA ALA A 113 16.84 -0.25 -5.32
C ALA A 113 17.76 0.57 -6.22
N LYS A 114 17.21 1.11 -7.30
CA LYS A 114 17.95 1.71 -8.40
C LYS A 114 17.48 3.13 -8.65
N TYR A 115 18.42 3.99 -9.04
CA TYR A 115 18.18 5.35 -9.49
C TYR A 115 18.84 5.52 -10.86
N GLU A 116 18.02 5.46 -11.89
CA GLU A 116 18.45 5.30 -13.27
C GLU A 116 17.80 6.36 -14.16
N PRO A 117 18.30 6.59 -15.39
CA PRO A 117 17.58 7.39 -16.39
C PRO A 117 16.18 6.82 -16.67
N THR A 118 15.22 7.66 -17.05
CA THR A 118 13.86 7.19 -17.38
C THR A 118 13.86 6.16 -18.52
N THR A 119 14.84 6.20 -19.42
CA THR A 119 15.08 5.21 -20.49
C THR A 119 15.39 3.79 -19.98
N TYR A 120 15.66 3.63 -18.68
CA TYR A 120 15.72 2.34 -18.02
C TYR A 120 14.37 1.62 -18.04
N ILE A 121 13.27 2.37 -17.98
CA ILE A 121 11.90 1.85 -18.09
C ILE A 121 11.52 1.82 -19.56
N GLN A 122 11.36 0.62 -20.13
CA GLN A 122 11.04 0.44 -21.54
C GLN A 122 9.54 0.60 -21.81
N SER A 123 8.71 0.02 -20.95
CA SER A 123 7.26 0.10 -21.07
C SER A 123 6.61 -0.01 -19.70
N ALA A 124 5.41 0.56 -19.60
CA ALA A 124 4.51 0.40 -18.48
C ALA A 124 3.14 0.03 -19.02
N GLU A 125 2.69 -1.19 -18.74
CA GLU A 125 1.42 -1.72 -19.21
C GLU A 125 0.48 -1.96 -18.04
N VAL A 126 -0.80 -1.67 -18.24
CA VAL A 126 -1.84 -1.97 -17.25
C VAL A 126 -2.66 -3.13 -17.77
N SER A 127 -2.86 -4.12 -16.91
CA SER A 127 -3.74 -5.25 -17.17
C SER A 127 -4.66 -5.47 -15.99
N ASP A 128 -5.82 -6.07 -16.24
CA ASP A 128 -6.71 -6.48 -15.15
C ASP A 128 -6.03 -7.54 -14.29
N ALA A 129 -6.09 -7.39 -12.97
CA ALA A 129 -5.43 -8.32 -12.04
C ALA A 129 -6.17 -9.66 -11.90
N GLY A 130 -7.25 -9.87 -12.65
CA GLY A 130 -8.16 -11.02 -12.54
C GLY A 130 -9.18 -10.90 -11.42
N ASP A 131 -9.15 -9.82 -10.64
CA ASP A 131 -10.19 -9.46 -9.67
C ASP A 131 -10.89 -8.16 -10.09
N ALA A 132 -12.10 -7.94 -9.58
CA ALA A 132 -12.91 -6.77 -9.95
C ALA A 132 -12.38 -5.46 -9.33
N VAL A 133 -11.35 -5.51 -8.48
CA VAL A 133 -10.96 -4.43 -7.57
C VAL A 133 -9.57 -3.88 -7.87
N HIS A 134 -8.70 -4.68 -8.47
CA HIS A 134 -7.30 -4.32 -8.71
C HIS A 134 -6.93 -4.41 -10.18
N SER A 135 -5.99 -3.54 -10.56
CA SER A 135 -5.26 -3.62 -11.81
C SER A 135 -3.79 -3.90 -11.50
N THR A 136 -3.12 -4.58 -12.42
CA THR A 136 -1.69 -4.86 -12.32
C THR A 136 -0.94 -4.00 -13.33
N PHE A 137 -0.06 -3.15 -12.83
CA PHE A 137 0.94 -2.45 -13.63
C PHE A 137 2.14 -3.36 -13.81
N THR A 138 2.52 -3.62 -15.06
CA THR A 138 3.76 -4.33 -15.40
C THR A 138 4.72 -3.33 -16.02
N PHE A 139 5.84 -3.11 -15.33
CA PHE A 139 6.96 -2.34 -15.85
C PHE A 139 7.98 -3.28 -16.45
N SER A 140 8.43 -2.97 -17.66
CA SER A 140 9.54 -3.65 -18.32
C SER A 140 10.78 -2.77 -18.23
N PHE A 141 11.92 -3.36 -17.89
CA PHE A 141 13.17 -2.63 -17.69
C PHE A 141 14.24 -3.09 -18.65
N ARG A 142 15.16 -2.17 -18.98
CA ARG A 142 16.38 -2.46 -19.73
C ARG A 142 17.45 -3.08 -18.84
N ASP A 143 17.10 -4.17 -18.15
CA ASP A 143 17.98 -4.90 -17.24
C ASP A 143 17.71 -6.41 -17.32
N PHE A 144 18.75 -7.18 -17.61
CA PHE A 144 18.64 -8.64 -17.64
C PHE A 144 18.45 -9.25 -16.25
N ALA A 145 18.96 -8.62 -15.19
CA ALA A 145 18.84 -9.13 -13.82
C ALA A 145 17.44 -8.89 -13.25
N ASN A 146 16.77 -7.82 -13.66
CA ASN A 146 15.39 -7.52 -13.29
C ASN A 146 14.60 -7.03 -14.51
N PRO A 147 14.16 -7.94 -15.39
CA PRO A 147 13.55 -7.57 -16.67
C PRO A 147 12.16 -6.97 -16.52
N SER A 148 11.45 -7.30 -15.44
CA SER A 148 10.13 -6.72 -15.17
C SER A 148 9.76 -6.72 -13.69
N MET A 149 8.87 -5.78 -13.35
CA MET A 149 8.23 -5.69 -12.04
C MET A 149 6.74 -5.46 -12.19
N LYS A 150 5.96 -6.12 -11.32
CA LYS A 150 4.51 -5.98 -11.24
C LYS A 150 4.10 -5.22 -9.99
N ILE A 151 3.26 -4.21 -10.12
CA ILE A 151 2.69 -3.45 -9.00
C ILE A 151 1.17 -3.58 -9.08
N ARG A 152 0.54 -4.03 -7.99
CA ARG A 152 -0.92 -4.08 -7.89
C ARG A 152 -1.42 -2.78 -7.33
N VAL A 153 -2.40 -2.19 -8.00
CA VAL A 153 -3.05 -0.96 -7.56
C VAL A 153 -4.56 -1.07 -7.65
N ASN A 154 -5.26 -0.17 -6.98
CA ASN A 154 -6.71 -0.11 -7.05
C ASN A 154 -7.16 0.28 -8.48
N ARG A 155 -8.10 -0.49 -9.03
CA ARG A 155 -8.66 -0.30 -10.37
C ARG A 155 -9.23 1.10 -10.58
N LEU A 156 -9.79 1.72 -9.54
CA LEU A 156 -10.40 3.06 -9.61
C LEU A 156 -9.46 4.16 -10.12
N HIS A 157 -8.15 4.02 -9.88
CA HIS A 157 -7.14 5.00 -10.28
C HIS A 157 -6.17 4.47 -11.31
N ALA A 158 -6.33 3.22 -11.75
CA ALA A 158 -5.39 2.57 -12.65
C ALA A 158 -5.32 3.26 -14.02
N GLU A 159 -6.46 3.65 -14.60
CA GLU A 159 -6.48 4.26 -15.93
C GLU A 159 -5.86 5.65 -15.95
N ASP A 160 -6.24 6.55 -15.02
CA ASP A 160 -5.63 7.88 -14.93
C ASP A 160 -4.12 7.79 -14.65
N THR A 161 -3.72 6.85 -13.78
CA THR A 161 -2.29 6.66 -13.48
C THR A 161 -1.54 6.07 -14.67
N SER A 162 -2.17 5.21 -15.48
CA SER A 162 -1.55 4.66 -16.69
C SER A 162 -1.22 5.75 -17.71
N VAL A 163 -2.17 6.67 -17.92
CA VAL A 163 -2.00 7.81 -18.82
C VAL A 163 -0.88 8.71 -18.33
N ARG A 164 -0.83 9.03 -17.03
CA ARG A 164 0.23 9.85 -16.45
C ARG A 164 1.61 9.20 -16.56
N ILE A 165 1.72 7.90 -16.29
CA ILE A 165 2.98 7.17 -16.41
C ILE A 165 3.44 7.14 -17.86
N ARG A 166 2.54 6.81 -18.81
CA ARG A 166 2.89 6.79 -20.23
C ARG A 166 3.33 8.16 -20.71
N TYR A 167 2.59 9.21 -20.35
CA TYR A 167 2.96 10.59 -20.66
C TYR A 167 4.34 10.95 -20.09
N ALA A 168 4.60 10.61 -18.83
CA ALA A 168 5.89 10.85 -18.18
C ALA A 168 7.04 10.08 -18.82
N LEU A 169 6.82 8.85 -19.29
CA LEU A 169 7.84 8.07 -20.02
C LEU A 169 8.12 8.65 -21.41
N GLU A 170 7.10 9.14 -22.11
CA GLU A 170 7.24 9.75 -23.44
C GLU A 170 7.90 11.15 -23.39
N HIS A 171 7.70 11.89 -22.30
CA HIS A 171 8.12 13.29 -22.19
C HIS A 171 9.31 13.52 -21.24
N ALA A 172 9.82 12.48 -20.59
CA ALA A 172 11.08 12.56 -19.85
C ALA A 172 12.25 12.51 -20.85
N ALA A 173 12.70 13.70 -21.26
CA ALA A 173 13.86 13.91 -22.13
C ALA A 173 15.19 13.71 -21.39
#